data_AF-A0A5P2D610-F1
#
_entry.id   AF-A0A5P2D610-F1
#
_cell.length_a   1.000
_cell.length_b   1.000
_cell.length_c   1.000
_cell.angle_alpha   90.00
_cell.angle_beta   90.00
_cell.angle_gamma   90.00
#
_symmetry.space_group_name_H-M   'P 1'
#
loop_
_entity.id
_entity.type
_entity.pdbx_description
1 polymer ?
#
loop_
_entity_poly.entity_id
_entity_poly.type
_entity_poly.pdbx_seq_one_letter_code
_entity_poly.pdbx_strand_id
1 'polypeptide(L)'
;MTRGQVGCVVAPVAALGTAVLGTVLLSAAWRACDVGVNASANGFALLMYGALLALLAAGWWGVLAGYVGRWSLTAALAGGLIGSAVMVWVFVALLREPAGYTC
;
A
#
# COMPACT_ATOMS: atom_id res chain seq x y z
N MET A 1 -20.98 10.54 -14.46
CA MET A 1 -19.60 10.90 -14.04
C MET A 1 -18.71 10.88 -15.27
N THR A 2 -17.94 11.94 -15.52
CA THR A 2 -16.97 11.96 -16.63
C THR A 2 -15.72 11.16 -16.26
N ARG A 3 -15.00 10.58 -17.24
CA ARG A 3 -13.79 9.76 -17.00
C ARG A 3 -12.76 10.41 -16.08
N GLY A 4 -12.65 11.75 -16.11
CA GLY A 4 -11.77 12.51 -15.21
C GLY A 4 -12.18 12.45 -13.74
N GLN A 5 -13.48 12.51 -13.43
CA GLN A 5 -13.97 12.41 -12.04
C GLN A 5 -13.72 11.03 -11.43
N VAL A 6 -13.80 9.98 -12.25
CA VAL A 6 -13.51 8.60 -11.80
C VAL A 6 -12.03 8.48 -11.40
N GLY A 7 -11.11 9.04 -12.18
CA GLY A 7 -9.68 9.07 -11.82
C GLY A 7 -9.39 9.82 -10.52
N CYS A 8 -10.03 10.97 -10.30
CA CYS A 8 -9.85 11.78 -9.10
C CYS A 8 -10.33 11.11 -7.82
N VAL A 9 -11.29 10.17 -7.90
CA VAL A 9 -11.80 9.43 -6.74
C VAL A 9 -11.08 8.10 -6.58
N VAL A 10 -10.90 7.36 -7.68
CA VAL A 10 -10.29 6.03 -7.64
C VAL A 10 -8.83 6.11 -7.17
N ALA A 11 -8.07 7.12 -7.62
CA ALA A 11 -6.67 7.23 -7.24
C ALA A 11 -6.44 7.38 -5.71
N PRO A 12 -7.06 8.36 -5.01
CA PRO A 12 -6.88 8.49 -3.57
C PRO A 12 -7.48 7.32 -2.79
N VAL A 13 -8.64 6.79 -3.21
CA VAL A 13 -9.28 5.66 -2.53
C VAL A 13 -8.44 4.40 -2.64
N ALA A 14 -7.93 4.10 -3.85
CA ALA A 14 -7.11 2.92 -4.07
C ALA A 14 -5.72 3.05 -3.41
N ALA A 15 -5.15 4.25 -3.38
CA ALA A 15 -3.91 4.53 -2.65
C ALA A 15 -4.06 4.29 -1.15
N LEU A 16 -5.12 4.84 -0.54
CA LEU A 16 -5.44 4.62 0.87
C LEU A 16 -5.71 3.13 1.16
N GLY A 17 -6.47 2.46 0.30
CA GLY A 17 -6.73 1.03 0.42
C GLY A 17 -5.46 0.19 0.38
N THR A 18 -4.54 0.52 -0.53
CA THR A 18 -3.23 -0.15 -0.65
C THR A 18 -2.39 0.05 0.61
N ALA A 19 -2.35 1.28 1.13
CA ALA A 19 -1.62 1.60 2.35
C ALA A 19 -2.17 0.88 3.58
N VAL A 20 -3.49 0.90 3.76
CA VAL A 20 -4.16 0.22 4.88
C VAL A 20 -3.90 -1.28 4.82
N LEU A 21 -4.09 -1.91 3.65
CA LEU A 21 -3.83 -3.34 3.48
C LEU A 21 -2.36 -3.69 3.76
N GLY A 22 -1.41 -2.92 3.23
CA GLY A 22 0.01 -3.14 3.48
C GLY A 22 0.39 -2.98 4.96
N THR A 23 -0.18 -1.97 5.63
CA THR A 23 0.06 -1.75 7.07
C THR A 23 -0.53 -2.88 7.91
N VAL A 24 -1.73 -3.36 7.59
CA VAL A 24 -2.37 -4.50 8.27
C VAL A 24 -1.55 -5.79 8.07
N LEU A 25 -1.14 -6.09 6.85
CA LEU A 25 -0.32 -7.27 6.56
C LEU A 25 1.05 -7.20 7.25
N LEU A 26 1.68 -6.03 7.26
CA LEU A 26 2.92 -5.83 7.98
C LEU A 26 2.74 -6.02 9.49
N SER A 27 1.65 -5.48 10.05
CA SER A 27 1.31 -5.68 11.46
C SER A 27 1.09 -7.15 11.82
N ALA A 28 0.49 -7.91 10.90
CA ALA A 28 0.29 -9.36 11.07
C ALA A 28 1.62 -10.11 11.00
N ALA A 29 2.50 -9.75 10.07
CA ALA A 29 3.85 -10.32 9.97
C ALA A 29 4.65 -10.08 11.26
N TRP A 30 4.59 -8.86 11.81
CA TRP A 30 5.30 -8.53 13.04
C TRP A 30 4.75 -9.29 14.23
N ARG A 31 3.42 -9.41 14.35
CA ARG A 31 2.80 -10.23 15.41
C ARG A 31 3.17 -11.71 15.33
N ALA A 32 3.45 -12.24 14.14
CA ALA A 32 3.92 -13.61 14.00
C ALA A 32 5.37 -13.78 14.49
N CYS A 33 6.18 -12.71 14.43
CA CYS A 33 7.56 -12.70 14.89
C CYS A 33 7.74 -12.27 16.35
N ASP A 34 6.79 -11.52 16.89
CA ASP A 34 6.90 -10.90 18.22
C ASP A 34 6.07 -11.68 19.25
N VAL A 35 6.71 -12.61 19.98
CA VAL A 35 6.07 -13.44 21.02
C VAL A 35 5.96 -12.72 22.38
N GLY A 36 6.22 -11.40 22.49
CA GLY A 36 6.11 -10.73 23.79
C GLY A 36 6.17 -9.20 23.79
N VAL A 37 5.23 -8.57 24.52
CA VAL A 37 5.15 -7.19 25.09
C VAL A 37 5.56 -5.94 24.27
N ASN A 38 6.22 -6.04 23.13
CA ASN A 38 6.71 -4.90 22.33
C ASN A 38 5.82 -4.50 21.16
N ALA A 39 4.66 -5.15 20.97
CA ALA A 39 3.71 -4.82 19.90
C ALA A 39 3.27 -3.34 19.89
N SER A 40 3.29 -2.65 21.04
CA SER A 40 2.94 -1.22 21.15
C SER A 40 4.09 -0.27 20.79
N ALA A 41 5.35 -0.67 20.90
CA ALA A 41 6.52 0.16 20.55
C ALA A 41 6.61 0.41 19.03
N ASN A 42 5.98 -0.47 18.26
CA ASN A 42 6.03 -0.48 16.81
C ASN A 42 4.96 0.40 16.13
N GLY A 43 3.96 0.89 16.88
CA GLY A 43 2.81 1.61 16.30
C GLY A 43 3.20 2.86 15.50
N PHE A 44 4.19 3.63 15.97
CA PHE A 44 4.67 4.81 15.24
C PHE A 44 5.39 4.45 13.94
N ALA A 45 6.17 3.36 13.94
CA ALA A 45 6.83 2.86 12.74
C ALA A 45 5.80 2.42 11.70
N LEU A 46 4.76 1.68 12.11
CA LEU A 46 3.66 1.30 11.22
C LEU A 46 2.95 2.51 10.60
N LEU A 47 2.76 3.60 11.34
CA LEU A 47 2.19 4.84 10.80
C LEU A 47 3.08 5.47 9.73
N MET A 48 4.39 5.58 9.98
CA MET A 48 5.34 6.13 9.01
C MET A 48 5.44 5.26 7.76
N TYR A 49 5.49 3.95 7.94
CA TYR A 49 5.51 2.96 6.87
C TYR A 49 4.21 2.98 6.05
N GLY A 50 3.06 3.01 6.72
CA GLY A 50 1.75 3.15 6.06
C GLY A 50 1.64 4.45 5.27
N ALA A 51 2.10 5.58 5.83
CA ALA A 51 2.11 6.86 5.13
C ALA A 51 3.02 6.84 3.89
N LEU A 52 4.22 6.25 3.99
CA LEU A 52 5.10 6.06 2.85
C LEU A 52 4.45 5.22 1.75
N LEU A 53 3.81 4.11 2.12
CA LEU A 53 3.12 3.24 1.17
C LEU A 53 1.93 3.96 0.52
N ALA A 54 1.21 4.81 1.27
CA ALA A 54 0.14 5.64 0.73
C ALA A 54 0.64 6.62 -0.33
N LEU A 55 1.77 7.30 -0.09
CA LEU A 55 2.36 8.23 -1.05
C LEU A 55 2.81 7.52 -2.33
N LEU A 56 3.46 6.36 -2.20
CA LEU A 56 3.89 5.55 -3.34
C LEU A 56 2.68 5.06 -4.16
N ALA A 57 1.66 4.54 -3.48
CA ALA A 57 0.44 4.07 -4.13
C ALA A 57 -0.33 5.24 -4.78
N ALA A 58 -0.38 6.41 -4.16
CA ALA A 58 -0.99 7.61 -4.75
C ALA A 58 -0.30 8.04 -6.04
N GLY A 59 1.04 8.03 -6.06
CA GLY A 59 1.81 8.28 -7.28
C GLY A 59 1.49 7.27 -8.37
N TRP A 60 1.49 5.97 -8.03
CA TRP A 60 1.21 4.89 -8.98
C TRP A 60 -0.19 4.99 -9.59
N TRP A 61 -1.21 5.09 -8.76
CA TRP A 61 -2.60 5.22 -9.20
C TRP A 61 -2.86 6.52 -9.95
N GLY A 62 -2.24 7.63 -9.53
CA GLY A 62 -2.34 8.92 -10.21
C GLY A 62 -1.77 8.85 -11.63
N VAL A 63 -0.59 8.25 -11.80
CA VAL A 63 0.04 8.07 -13.12
C VAL A 63 -0.83 7.18 -14.01
N LEU A 64 -1.32 6.04 -13.51
CA LEU A 64 -2.14 5.14 -14.32
C LEU A 64 -3.50 5.74 -14.67
N ALA A 65 -4.16 6.44 -13.75
CA ALA A 65 -5.42 7.12 -14.01
C ALA A 65 -5.24 8.23 -15.07
N GLY A 66 -4.15 9.00 -15.00
CA GLY A 66 -3.87 10.09 -15.95
C GLY A 66 -3.37 9.63 -17.33
N TYR A 67 -2.40 8.71 -17.37
CA TYR A 67 -1.74 8.29 -18.62
C TYR A 67 -2.44 7.15 -19.33
N VAL A 68 -2.85 6.11 -18.60
CA VAL A 68 -3.43 4.88 -19.17
C VAL A 68 -4.95 4.99 -19.21
N GLY A 69 -5.56 5.58 -18.17
CA GLY A 69 -7.00 5.77 -18.06
C GLY A 69 -7.62 6.62 -19.18
N ARG A 70 -6.81 7.46 -19.85
CA ARG A 70 -7.24 8.23 -21.04
C ARG A 70 -7.56 7.32 -22.23
N TRP A 71 -6.86 6.19 -22.38
CA TRP A 71 -7.03 5.24 -23.48
C TRP A 71 -7.90 4.04 -23.08
N SER A 72 -7.66 3.49 -21.88
CA SER A 72 -8.37 2.32 -21.38
C SER A 72 -8.47 2.36 -19.85
N LEU A 73 -9.69 2.56 -19.35
CA LEU A 73 -9.96 2.56 -17.91
C LEU A 73 -9.70 1.18 -17.31
N THR A 74 -10.08 0.10 -18.00
CA THR A 74 -9.89 -1.27 -17.52
C THR A 74 -8.41 -1.63 -17.41
N ALA A 75 -7.59 -1.24 -18.39
CA ALA A 75 -6.14 -1.44 -18.31
C ALA A 75 -5.51 -0.63 -17.16
N ALA A 76 -5.98 0.59 -16.92
CA ALA A 76 -5.52 1.41 -15.79
C ALA A 76 -5.87 0.78 -14.43
N LEU A 77 -7.09 0.24 -14.28
CA LEU A 77 -7.52 -0.45 -13.06
C LEU A 77 -6.76 -1.75 -12.82
N ALA A 78 -6.57 -2.58 -13.87
CA ALA A 78 -5.83 -3.83 -13.78
C ALA A 78 -4.35 -3.57 -13.44
N GLY A 79 -3.70 -2.64 -14.15
CA GLY A 79 -2.32 -2.23 -13.85
C GLY A 79 -2.18 -1.63 -12.46
N GLY A 80 -3.19 -0.88 -12.00
CA GLY A 80 -3.24 -0.32 -10.65
C GLY A 80 -3.28 -1.39 -9.58
N LEU A 81 -4.13 -2.40 -9.75
CA LEU A 81 -4.24 -3.55 -8.85
C LEU A 81 -2.95 -4.37 -8.82
N ILE A 82 -2.38 -4.69 -9.98
CA ILE A 82 -1.14 -5.46 -10.08
C ILE A 82 -0.01 -4.70 -9.40
N GLY A 83 0.18 -3.41 -9.70
CA GLY A 83 1.23 -2.62 -9.07
C GLY A 83 1.03 -2.46 -7.57
N SER A 84 -0.21 -2.29 -7.10
CA SER A 84 -0.52 -2.23 -5.66
C SER A 84 -0.20 -3.54 -4.95
N ALA A 85 -0.54 -4.67 -5.56
CA ALA A 85 -0.23 -6.00 -5.02
C ALA A 85 1.29 -6.21 -4.93
N VAL A 86 2.04 -5.83 -5.98
CA VAL A 86 3.51 -5.89 -5.98
C VAL A 86 4.10 -4.96 -4.92
N MET A 87 3.62 -3.72 -4.79
CA MET A 87 4.07 -2.78 -3.76
C MET A 87 3.87 -3.37 -2.36
N VAL A 88 2.67 -3.85 -2.04
CA VAL A 88 2.37 -4.48 -0.74
C VAL A 88 3.25 -5.70 -0.49
N TRP A 89 3.43 -6.54 -1.51
CA TRP A 89 4.27 -7.73 -1.38
C TRP A 89 5.74 -7.38 -1.08
N VAL A 90 6.35 -6.49 -1.88
CA VAL A 90 7.73 -6.02 -1.65
C VAL A 90 7.85 -5.39 -0.27
N PHE A 91 6.87 -4.57 0.10
CA PHE A 91 6.85 -3.88 1.37
C PHE A 91 6.87 -4.85 2.54
N VAL A 92 5.95 -5.81 2.57
CA VAL A 92 5.90 -6.83 3.62
C VAL A 92 7.13 -7.73 3.58
N ALA A 93 7.62 -8.12 2.40
CA ALA A 93 8.78 -8.99 2.26
C ALA A 93 10.06 -8.35 2.82
N LEU A 94 10.27 -7.05 2.58
CA LEU A 94 11.44 -6.32 3.06
C LEU A 94 11.35 -5.95 4.55
N LEU A 95 10.13 -5.71 5.05
CA LEU A 95 9.90 -5.22 6.41
C LEU A 95 9.40 -6.31 7.36
N ARG A 96 9.38 -7.60 6.98
CA ARG A 96 8.79 -8.68 7.79
C ARG A 96 9.36 -8.81 9.20
N GLU A 97 10.63 -8.44 9.39
CA GLU A 97 11.36 -8.55 10.65
C GLU A 97 11.56 -7.15 11.26
N PRO A 98 10.97 -6.86 12.44
CA PRO A 98 11.31 -5.64 13.16
C PRO A 98 12.77 -5.71 13.64
N ALA A 99 13.52 -4.62 13.46
CA ALA A 99 14.95 -4.55 13.76
C ALA A 99 15.27 -5.10 15.17
N GLY A 100 15.89 -6.28 15.23
CA GLY A 100 16.35 -6.91 16.47
C GLY A 100 15.74 -8.28 16.81
N TYR A 101 14.76 -8.77 16.04
CA TYR A 101 14.14 -10.07 16.26
C TYR A 101 14.34 -11.00 15.07
N THR A 102 14.97 -12.17 15.31
CA THR A 102 15.09 -13.22 14.29
C THR A 102 13.83 -14.07 14.28
N CYS A 103 13.08 -13.94 13.19
CA CYS A 103 12.31 -15.02 12.58
C CYS A 103 13.20 -15.74 11.54
#